data_AF-A0A955A369-F1
#
_entry.id   AF-A0A955A369-F1
#
_cell.length_a   1.000
_cell.length_b   1.000
_cell.length_c   1.000
_cell.angle_alpha   90.00
_cell.angle_beta   90.00
_cell.angle_gamma   90.00
#
_symmetry.space_group_name_H-M   'P 1'
#
loop_
_entity.id
_entity.type
_entity.pdbx_description
1 polymer ?
#
loop_
_entity_poly.entity_id
_entity_poly.type
_entity_poly.pdbx_seq_one_letter_code
_entity_poly.pdbx_strand_id
1 'polypeptide(L)'
;MARFTVAASSLALVAGSVLLASCVHDEGSHTTAPVGEHHEIHTVATPSLDDTMPIHMPGLHNVVAYHDDFYSGSAPESDEGFDTLAAMGIRTIISVDGAVPEVDKAKAHGIRYIHLPIGYNGFDEQRKLELVRASRDALAEGPVYVHCHHGKHRSAGAAAAIASSLGWLTPDEAVERMHVSGTSSSYQGLYTCALESEPISDDRINLVPASFPEVSTPGSFVQGMVDIDIAVEHLKEIEKAGWKVPADHPDLVPAAEAGKLADLYRLLNDVEYKHNDSIEFVAWMDEAHTHSQQLEDMIVDGSSAELLSRQFDIIKASCTDCHAVYRNQR
;
A
#
# COMPACT_ATOMS: atom_id res chain seq x y z
N MET A 1 25.31 -54.29 -3.70
CA MET A 1 24.36 -55.35 -3.34
C MET A 1 24.98 -56.28 -2.30
N ALA A 2 24.42 -56.20 -1.10
CA ALA A 2 24.43 -57.11 0.06
C ALA A 2 25.39 -58.33 0.11
N ARG A 3 26.16 -58.40 1.20
CA ARG A 3 26.53 -59.64 1.91
C ARG A 3 26.30 -59.37 3.41
N PHE A 4 25.22 -59.91 3.98
CA PHE A 4 25.10 -61.20 4.68
C PHE A 4 25.29 -61.04 6.19
N THR A 5 24.16 -61.17 6.90
CA THR A 5 23.95 -61.32 8.34
C THR A 5 24.22 -62.75 8.81
N VAL A 6 24.86 -62.89 9.97
CA VAL A 6 24.86 -64.06 10.90
C VAL A 6 25.17 -63.46 12.29
N ALA A 7 24.26 -63.32 13.27
CA ALA A 7 23.47 -64.26 14.08
C ALA A 7 24.23 -64.90 15.28
N ALA A 8 23.63 -64.70 16.47
CA ALA A 8 23.70 -65.44 17.75
C ALA A 8 25.02 -65.37 18.57
N SER A 9 25.07 -64.78 19.78
CA SER A 9 24.37 -65.05 21.07
C SER A 9 24.97 -66.22 21.87
N SER A 10 25.39 -65.93 23.12
CA SER A 10 25.59 -66.78 24.33
C SER A 10 26.79 -66.21 25.15
N LEU A 11 26.86 -66.11 26.48
CA LEU A 11 26.07 -66.64 27.59
C LEU A 11 26.43 -65.87 28.89
N ALA A 12 25.42 -65.58 29.69
CA ALA A 12 25.33 -65.41 31.14
C ALA A 12 26.60 -65.37 32.04
N LEU A 13 26.62 -64.39 32.97
CA LEU A 13 26.90 -64.68 34.38
C LEU A 13 25.96 -63.84 35.27
N VAL A 14 25.29 -64.54 36.19
CA VAL A 14 24.33 -64.03 37.18
C VAL A 14 24.99 -64.03 38.56
N ALA A 15 24.93 -62.89 39.25
CA ALA A 15 24.93 -62.76 40.72
C ALA A 15 24.00 -61.55 40.99
N GLY A 16 22.87 -61.64 41.71
CA GLY A 16 22.68 -62.09 43.09
C GLY A 16 23.38 -61.09 44.02
N SER A 17 22.75 -60.23 44.84
CA SER A 17 21.41 -60.21 45.42
C SER A 17 21.15 -58.85 46.12
N VAL A 18 19.92 -58.33 45.99
CA VAL A 18 19.03 -57.81 47.07
C VAL A 18 19.33 -56.48 47.82
N LEU A 19 18.51 -55.47 47.47
CA LEU A 19 17.65 -54.53 48.26
C LEU A 19 18.28 -53.73 49.42
N LEU A 20 18.10 -52.40 49.55
CA LEU A 20 16.85 -51.62 49.66
C LEU A 20 17.12 -50.15 49.22
N ALA A 21 16.43 -49.64 48.20
CA ALA A 21 15.26 -48.76 48.32
C ALA A 21 15.52 -47.42 49.06
N SER A 22 15.77 -46.37 48.29
CA SER A 22 15.34 -45.00 48.62
C SER A 22 14.92 -44.33 47.31
N CYS A 23 13.61 -44.10 47.18
CA CYS A 23 13.02 -43.42 46.04
C CYS A 23 13.35 -41.94 46.11
N VAL A 24 14.09 -41.43 45.12
CA VAL A 24 14.08 -40.02 44.75
C VAL A 24 13.67 -39.97 43.29
N HIS A 25 12.57 -39.25 43.02
CA HIS A 25 12.07 -39.00 41.68
C HIS A 25 13.08 -38.14 40.92
N ASP A 26 13.57 -38.66 39.79
CA ASP A 26 14.37 -37.94 38.81
C ASP A 26 13.40 -37.43 37.73
N GLU A 27 13.11 -36.13 37.78
CA GLU A 27 12.28 -35.46 36.77
C GLU A 27 13.06 -35.36 35.46
N GLY A 28 12.43 -35.86 34.41
CA GLY A 28 13.01 -35.99 33.08
C GLY A 28 13.56 -34.69 32.52
N SER A 29 14.77 -34.82 31.98
CA SER A 29 15.39 -33.93 31.01
C SER A 29 14.41 -33.59 29.88
N HIS A 30 13.83 -32.39 29.94
CA HIS A 30 13.23 -31.74 28.78
C HIS A 30 14.32 -30.91 28.09
N THR A 31 14.79 -31.44 26.96
CA THR A 31 15.57 -30.71 25.97
C THR A 31 14.71 -29.57 25.43
N THR A 32 14.93 -28.35 25.94
CA THR A 32 14.35 -27.13 25.36
C THR A 32 15.04 -26.86 24.03
N ALA A 33 14.29 -26.94 22.94
CA ALA A 33 14.64 -26.34 21.65
C ALA A 33 14.93 -24.84 21.86
N PRO A 34 15.81 -24.22 21.06
CA PRO A 34 16.06 -22.79 21.19
C PRO A 34 14.77 -22.06 20.87
N VAL A 35 14.27 -21.31 21.86
CA VAL A 35 13.23 -20.32 21.67
C VAL A 35 13.75 -19.33 20.63
N GLY A 36 12.96 -19.13 19.57
CA GLY A 36 13.30 -18.20 18.49
C GLY A 36 13.75 -16.87 19.05
N GLU A 37 14.79 -16.31 18.44
CA GLU A 37 15.28 -14.97 18.74
C GLU A 37 14.08 -14.02 18.73
N HIS A 38 13.75 -13.48 19.92
CA HIS A 38 12.95 -12.28 19.99
C HIS A 38 13.74 -11.21 19.26
N HIS A 39 13.29 -10.86 18.06
CA HIS A 39 13.79 -9.70 17.35
C HIS A 39 13.59 -8.51 18.29
N GLU A 40 14.67 -8.03 18.92
CA GLU A 40 14.62 -6.77 19.66
C GLU A 40 14.19 -5.72 18.65
N ILE A 41 12.94 -5.24 18.77
CA ILE A 41 12.45 -4.16 17.94
C ILE A 41 13.25 -2.93 18.34
N HIS A 42 14.31 -2.65 17.61
CA HIS A 42 15.07 -1.43 17.74
C HIS A 42 14.13 -0.27 17.38
N THR A 43 13.67 0.47 18.38
CA THR A 43 12.83 1.65 18.18
C THR A 43 13.60 2.68 17.37
N VAL A 44 13.15 2.94 16.14
CA VAL A 44 13.73 3.99 15.29
C VAL A 44 13.03 5.33 15.59
N ALA A 45 13.76 6.43 15.40
CA ALA A 45 13.16 7.76 15.54
C ALA A 45 12.08 7.95 14.47
N THR A 46 10.88 8.33 14.89
CA THR A 46 9.74 8.61 14.00
C THR A 46 9.68 10.09 13.64
N PRO A 47 9.07 10.46 12.51
CA PRO A 47 8.82 11.86 12.16
C PRO A 47 7.95 12.56 13.21
N SER A 48 8.04 13.88 13.25
CA SER A 48 7.30 14.74 14.16
C SER A 48 6.51 15.81 13.39
N LEU A 49 5.58 16.47 14.09
CA LEU A 49 4.85 17.60 13.54
C LEU A 49 5.74 18.82 13.27
N ASP A 50 6.92 18.90 13.89
CA ASP A 50 7.89 19.99 13.70
C ASP A 50 8.74 19.82 12.43
N ASP A 51 8.75 18.63 11.83
CA ASP A 51 9.52 18.38 10.61
C ASP A 51 8.93 19.14 9.43
N THR A 52 9.77 19.91 8.73
CA THR A 52 9.35 20.74 7.59
C THR A 52 9.57 20.07 6.23
N MET A 53 10.13 18.87 6.23
CA MET A 53 10.42 18.07 5.04
C MET A 53 10.07 16.60 5.30
N PRO A 54 9.77 15.82 4.24
CA PRO A 54 9.56 14.40 4.40
C PRO A 54 10.83 13.68 4.86
N ILE A 55 10.66 12.63 5.66
CA ILE A 55 11.74 11.74 6.07
C ILE A 55 11.74 10.51 5.15
N HIS A 56 12.94 10.09 4.72
CA HIS A 56 13.13 8.82 4.03
C HIS A 56 13.76 7.83 5.00
N MET A 57 13.24 6.60 5.01
CA MET A 57 13.68 5.51 5.88
C MET A 57 13.92 4.27 5.02
N PRO A 58 14.61 3.22 5.52
CA PRO A 58 14.81 2.00 4.76
C PRO A 58 13.47 1.40 4.29
N GLY A 59 13.32 1.23 2.98
CA GLY A 59 12.09 0.75 2.34
C GLY A 59 10.85 1.65 2.48
N LEU A 60 10.97 2.89 2.97
CA LEU A 60 9.87 3.86 3.08
C LEU A 60 10.30 5.26 2.62
N HIS A 61 9.47 5.89 1.80
CA HIS A 61 9.72 7.22 1.26
C HIS A 61 8.65 8.19 1.71
N ASN A 62 9.02 9.47 1.81
CA ASN A 62 8.10 10.57 2.08
C ASN A 62 7.27 10.40 3.37
N VAL A 63 7.91 9.92 4.44
CA VAL A 63 7.26 9.69 5.73
C VAL A 63 7.06 11.02 6.46
N VAL A 64 5.81 11.33 6.83
CA VAL A 64 5.39 12.59 7.44
C VAL A 64 4.39 12.32 8.56
N ALA A 65 4.59 12.95 9.72
CA ALA A 65 3.63 12.87 10.83
C ALA A 65 2.45 13.82 10.62
N TYR A 66 1.26 13.36 10.98
CA TYR A 66 0.02 14.16 11.03
C TYR A 66 -0.60 14.16 12.44
N HIS A 67 -0.11 13.30 13.33
CA HIS A 67 -0.31 13.26 14.78
C HIS A 67 0.82 12.38 15.38
N ASP A 68 1.08 12.44 16.69
CA ASP A 68 2.22 11.76 17.34
C ASP A 68 2.33 10.25 17.04
N ASP A 69 1.20 9.58 16.82
CA ASP A 69 1.11 8.14 16.51
C ASP A 69 0.47 7.87 15.13
N PHE A 70 0.43 8.87 14.25
CA PHE A 70 -0.24 8.74 12.95
C PHE A 70 0.59 9.39 11.83
N TYR A 71 0.94 8.57 10.84
CA TYR A 71 1.93 8.90 9.82
C TYR A 71 1.39 8.64 8.42
N SER A 72 1.87 9.40 7.44
CA SER A 72 1.66 9.18 6.01
C SER A 72 2.99 8.88 5.31
N GLY A 73 3.01 8.05 4.28
CA GLY A 73 4.18 7.88 3.40
C GLY A 73 3.96 6.89 2.25
N SER A 74 5.05 6.39 1.64
CA SER A 74 4.99 5.45 0.51
C SER A 74 4.55 4.06 0.95
N ALA A 75 4.20 3.23 -0.03
CA ALA A 75 4.07 1.80 0.18
C ALA A 75 5.40 1.24 0.72
N PRO A 76 5.36 0.28 1.65
CA PRO A 76 6.56 -0.40 2.12
C PRO A 76 7.18 -1.20 0.97
N GLU A 77 8.47 -0.94 0.70
CA GLU A 77 9.23 -1.68 -0.30
C GLU A 77 9.86 -2.91 0.33
N SER A 78 9.55 -4.09 -0.24
CA SER A 78 10.12 -5.37 0.21
C SER A 78 9.91 -5.64 1.71
N ASP A 79 10.63 -6.61 2.29
CA ASP A 79 10.56 -6.89 3.72
C ASP A 79 11.17 -5.74 4.55
N GLU A 80 12.15 -5.01 4.00
CA GLU A 80 12.83 -3.89 4.67
C GLU A 80 11.86 -2.75 5.06
N GLY A 81 10.90 -2.43 4.20
CA GLY A 81 9.88 -1.42 4.51
C GLY A 81 8.97 -1.87 5.66
N PHE A 82 8.58 -3.14 5.71
CA PHE A 82 7.78 -3.67 6.81
C PHE A 82 8.56 -3.77 8.12
N ASP A 83 9.84 -4.15 8.06
CA ASP A 83 10.74 -4.13 9.21
C ASP A 83 10.87 -2.71 9.79
N THR A 84 11.01 -1.70 8.93
CA THR A 84 11.03 -0.29 9.36
C THR A 84 9.71 0.10 10.02
N LEU A 85 8.55 -0.26 9.47
CA LEU A 85 7.25 0.03 10.08
C LEU A 85 7.10 -0.66 11.45
N ALA A 86 7.55 -1.91 11.58
CA ALA A 86 7.56 -2.62 12.85
C ALA A 86 8.50 -1.95 13.88
N ALA A 87 9.67 -1.48 13.43
CA ALA A 87 10.64 -0.73 14.24
C ALA A 87 10.10 0.63 14.71
N MET A 88 9.23 1.27 13.92
CA MET A 88 8.48 2.46 14.32
C MET A 88 7.34 2.15 15.31
N GLY A 89 7.04 0.87 15.56
CA GLY A 89 5.95 0.44 16.41
C GLY A 89 4.58 0.45 15.74
N ILE A 90 4.51 0.58 14.41
CA ILE A 90 3.24 0.59 13.67
C ILE A 90 2.49 -0.72 13.91
N ARG A 91 1.19 -0.61 14.23
CA ARG A 91 0.29 -1.74 14.48
C ARG A 91 -0.70 -1.95 13.35
N THR A 92 -1.05 -0.87 12.65
CA THR A 92 -1.97 -0.91 11.51
C THR A 92 -1.45 -0.08 10.35
N ILE A 93 -1.48 -0.68 9.15
CA ILE A 93 -1.29 0.01 7.87
C ILE A 93 -2.67 0.21 7.23
N ILE A 94 -2.91 1.41 6.69
CA ILE A 94 -4.07 1.73 5.87
C ILE A 94 -3.57 2.10 4.46
N SER A 95 -3.79 1.22 3.48
CA SER A 95 -3.56 1.55 2.07
C SER A 95 -4.74 2.37 1.56
N VAL A 96 -4.43 3.52 0.97
CA VAL A 96 -5.35 4.29 0.11
C VAL A 96 -4.95 4.20 -1.37
N ASP A 97 -3.99 3.34 -1.68
CA ASP A 97 -3.61 2.99 -3.04
C ASP A 97 -4.68 2.12 -3.72
N GLY A 98 -4.67 2.04 -5.05
CA GLY A 98 -5.53 1.14 -5.82
C GLY A 98 -4.99 -0.29 -5.97
N ALA A 99 -3.68 -0.51 -5.81
CA ALA A 99 -3.11 -1.85 -5.93
C ALA A 99 -3.40 -2.73 -4.71
N VAL A 100 -3.38 -4.04 -4.97
CA VAL A 100 -3.54 -5.05 -3.94
C VAL A 100 -2.37 -4.94 -2.94
N PRO A 101 -2.64 -4.74 -1.64
CA PRO A 101 -1.59 -4.64 -0.64
C PRO A 101 -0.96 -6.00 -0.33
N GLU A 102 0.30 -6.00 0.11
CA GLU A 102 1.04 -7.20 0.52
C GLU A 102 0.66 -7.65 1.94
N VAL A 103 -0.59 -8.08 2.12
CA VAL A 103 -1.20 -8.42 3.42
C VAL A 103 -0.41 -9.51 4.17
N ASP A 104 0.04 -10.54 3.48
CA ASP A 104 0.75 -11.66 4.12
C ASP A 104 2.10 -11.23 4.71
N LYS A 105 2.79 -10.27 4.07
CA LYS A 105 4.01 -9.70 4.62
C LYS A 105 3.73 -8.89 5.87
N ALA A 106 2.76 -7.97 5.83
CA ALA A 106 2.37 -7.21 7.02
C ALA A 106 2.03 -8.12 8.19
N LYS A 107 1.27 -9.20 7.96
CA LYS A 107 0.95 -10.21 8.98
C LYS A 107 2.18 -10.90 9.54
N ALA A 108 3.17 -11.24 8.69
CA ALA A 108 4.43 -11.82 9.13
C ALA A 108 5.21 -10.90 10.08
N HIS A 109 5.06 -9.57 9.93
CA HIS A 109 5.63 -8.56 10.84
C HIS A 109 4.68 -8.16 12.00
N GLY A 110 3.54 -8.86 12.16
CA GLY A 110 2.58 -8.59 13.24
C GLY A 110 1.78 -7.29 13.05
N ILE A 111 1.65 -6.82 11.82
CA ILE A 111 0.98 -5.57 11.45
C ILE A 111 -0.36 -5.91 10.78
N ARG A 112 -1.44 -5.25 11.23
CA ARG A 112 -2.76 -5.33 10.58
C ARG A 112 -2.77 -4.48 9.31
N TYR A 113 -3.45 -4.95 8.27
CA TYR A 113 -3.59 -4.22 7.01
C TYR A 113 -5.07 -3.91 6.70
N ILE A 114 -5.38 -2.66 6.38
CA ILE A 114 -6.67 -2.19 5.89
C ILE A 114 -6.50 -1.59 4.49
N HIS A 115 -7.41 -1.90 3.57
CA HIS A 115 -7.35 -1.40 2.19
C HIS A 115 -8.60 -0.59 1.82
N LEU A 116 -8.45 0.74 1.75
CA LEU A 116 -9.50 1.71 1.44
C LEU A 116 -9.04 2.69 0.33
N PRO A 117 -8.98 2.25 -0.94
CA PRO A 117 -8.49 3.06 -2.07
C PRO A 117 -9.16 4.43 -2.21
N ILE A 118 -8.44 5.45 -2.64
CA ILE A 118 -9.02 6.74 -3.06
C ILE A 118 -8.48 7.18 -4.42
N GLY A 119 -9.23 8.06 -5.10
CA GLY A 119 -8.82 8.66 -6.36
C GLY A 119 -7.96 9.92 -6.16
N TYR A 120 -7.24 10.32 -7.22
CA TYR A 120 -6.51 11.59 -7.27
C TYR A 120 -7.42 12.83 -7.34
N ASN A 121 -8.69 12.64 -7.74
CA ASN A 121 -9.72 13.68 -7.79
C ASN A 121 -10.45 13.88 -6.44
N GLY A 122 -9.98 13.24 -5.36
CA GLY A 122 -10.64 13.26 -4.05
C GLY A 122 -11.47 12.00 -3.79
N PHE A 123 -12.24 12.03 -2.70
CA PHE A 123 -13.08 10.94 -2.22
C PHE A 123 -14.34 11.48 -1.54
N ASP A 124 -15.39 10.66 -1.51
CA ASP A 124 -16.69 11.06 -0.97
C ASP A 124 -16.76 11.01 0.57
N GLU A 125 -17.85 11.53 1.11
CA GLU A 125 -18.12 11.55 2.55
C GLU A 125 -18.14 10.16 3.19
N GLN A 126 -18.61 9.14 2.47
CA GLN A 126 -18.65 7.78 3.00
C GLN A 126 -17.24 7.23 3.18
N ARG A 127 -16.39 7.35 2.15
CA ARG A 127 -14.98 6.94 2.20
C ARG A 127 -14.21 7.74 3.26
N LYS A 128 -14.50 9.05 3.41
CA LYS A 128 -13.95 9.86 4.51
C LYS A 128 -14.31 9.26 5.88
N LEU A 129 -15.58 8.94 6.10
CA LEU A 129 -16.06 8.34 7.35
C LEU A 129 -15.43 6.95 7.62
N GLU A 130 -15.25 6.13 6.58
CA GLU A 130 -14.54 4.83 6.66
C GLU A 130 -13.08 5.02 7.09
N LEU A 131 -12.36 5.95 6.46
CA LEU A 131 -10.96 6.26 6.78
C LEU A 131 -10.81 6.80 8.21
N VAL A 132 -11.70 7.70 8.62
CA VAL A 132 -11.73 8.29 9.98
C VAL A 132 -11.99 7.20 11.02
N ARG A 133 -13.01 6.35 10.79
CA ARG A 133 -13.32 5.24 11.68
C ARG A 133 -12.16 4.25 11.80
N ALA A 134 -11.60 3.83 10.66
CA ALA A 134 -10.49 2.89 10.62
C ALA A 134 -9.27 3.43 11.38
N SER A 135 -8.93 4.69 11.16
CA SER A 135 -7.79 5.35 11.81
C SER A 135 -7.99 5.51 13.31
N ARG A 136 -9.14 6.03 13.75
CA ARG A 136 -9.44 6.24 15.17
C ARG A 136 -9.40 4.93 15.96
N ASP A 137 -10.03 3.89 15.43
CA ASP A 137 -10.07 2.59 16.11
C ASP A 137 -8.69 1.92 16.10
N ALA A 138 -7.96 1.98 14.99
CA ALA A 138 -6.61 1.42 14.90
C ALA A 138 -5.63 2.12 15.85
N LEU A 139 -5.76 3.44 16.03
CA LEU A 139 -4.91 4.21 16.94
C LEU A 139 -5.04 3.76 18.41
N ALA A 140 -6.19 3.21 18.80
CA ALA A 140 -6.38 2.62 20.13
C ALA A 140 -5.58 1.32 20.34
N GLU A 141 -5.15 0.67 19.25
CA GLU A 141 -4.32 -0.54 19.26
C GLU A 141 -2.82 -0.22 19.11
N GLY A 142 -2.50 0.98 18.62
CA GLY A 142 -1.16 1.60 18.56
C GLY A 142 -0.96 2.41 17.28
N PRO A 143 0.29 2.82 16.97
CA PRO A 143 0.59 3.72 15.86
C PRO A 143 0.08 3.24 14.50
N VAL A 144 -0.38 4.18 13.67
CA VAL A 144 -1.01 3.93 12.37
C VAL A 144 -0.21 4.57 11.25
N TYR A 145 -0.05 3.84 10.15
CA TYR A 145 0.62 4.31 8.94
C TYR A 145 -0.34 4.27 7.75
N VAL A 146 -0.61 5.43 7.14
CA VAL A 146 -1.40 5.55 5.92
C VAL A 146 -0.46 5.67 4.72
N HIS A 147 -0.70 4.91 3.66
CA HIS A 147 0.15 5.02 2.47
C HIS A 147 -0.62 5.00 1.15
N CYS A 148 0.03 5.54 0.13
CA CYS A 148 -0.29 5.30 -1.27
C CYS A 148 0.95 4.73 -1.96
N HIS A 149 1.09 4.85 -3.28
CA HIS A 149 2.29 4.35 -3.96
C HIS A 149 3.54 5.14 -3.53
N HIS A 150 3.62 6.44 -3.87
CA HIS A 150 4.79 7.29 -3.60
C HIS A 150 4.76 8.02 -2.24
N GLY A 151 3.61 8.05 -1.56
CA GLY A 151 3.48 8.70 -0.26
C GLY A 151 3.30 10.22 -0.27
N LYS A 152 3.20 10.82 -1.46
CA LYS A 152 3.16 12.29 -1.60
C LYS A 152 1.78 12.87 -1.77
N HIS A 153 0.81 12.10 -2.25
CA HIS A 153 -0.44 12.65 -2.80
C HIS A 153 -1.65 12.06 -2.07
N ARG A 154 -2.15 10.91 -2.53
CA ARG A 154 -3.34 10.27 -1.95
C ARG A 154 -3.21 10.02 -0.44
N SER A 155 -2.09 9.48 0.04
CA SER A 155 -1.85 9.28 1.48
C SER A 155 -1.89 10.58 2.27
N ALA A 156 -1.24 11.63 1.77
CA ALA A 156 -1.21 12.95 2.39
C ALA A 156 -2.61 13.59 2.44
N GLY A 157 -3.38 13.51 1.35
CA GLY A 157 -4.76 14.00 1.30
C GLY A 157 -5.70 13.24 2.24
N ALA A 158 -5.58 11.91 2.30
CA ALA A 158 -6.31 11.09 3.25
C ALA A 158 -5.93 11.45 4.70
N ALA A 159 -4.63 11.49 5.01
CA ALA A 159 -4.12 11.80 6.33
C ALA A 159 -4.56 13.19 6.81
N ALA A 160 -4.55 14.19 5.93
CA ALA A 160 -5.00 15.54 6.23
C ALA A 160 -6.51 15.59 6.57
N ALA A 161 -7.33 14.92 5.77
CA ALA A 161 -8.78 14.83 6.03
C ALA A 161 -9.08 14.08 7.33
N ILE A 162 -8.35 13.00 7.62
CA ILE A 162 -8.48 12.22 8.86
C ILE A 162 -8.09 13.08 10.06
N ALA A 163 -6.92 13.72 10.03
CA ALA A 163 -6.43 14.55 11.12
C ALA A 163 -7.39 15.71 11.43
N SER A 164 -7.93 16.35 10.40
CA SER A 164 -8.94 17.41 10.54
C SER A 164 -10.25 16.88 11.12
N SER A 165 -10.71 15.73 10.61
CA SER A 165 -11.96 15.09 11.04
C SER A 165 -11.92 14.54 12.47
N LEU A 166 -10.73 14.20 12.97
CA LEU A 166 -10.51 13.79 14.37
C LEU A 166 -10.12 14.95 15.28
N GLY A 167 -10.03 16.17 14.74
CA GLY A 167 -9.71 17.38 15.50
C GLY A 167 -8.26 17.45 15.97
N TRP A 168 -7.35 16.70 15.35
CA TRP A 168 -5.90 16.75 15.65
C TRP A 168 -5.23 17.99 15.07
N LEU A 169 -5.68 18.41 13.89
CA LEU A 169 -5.22 19.59 13.18
C LEU A 169 -6.44 20.38 12.70
N THR A 170 -6.30 21.69 12.53
CA THR A 170 -7.22 22.46 11.71
C THR A 170 -7.05 22.11 10.23
N PRO A 171 -8.05 22.36 9.36
CA PRO A 171 -7.92 22.09 7.93
C PRO A 171 -6.72 22.78 7.29
N ASP A 172 -6.42 24.02 7.69
CA ASP A 172 -5.26 24.77 7.21
C ASP A 172 -3.94 24.11 7.64
N GLU A 173 -3.80 23.72 8.91
CA GLU A 173 -2.61 23.01 9.40
C GLU A 173 -2.44 21.65 8.71
N ALA A 174 -3.53 20.94 8.44
CA ALA A 174 -3.51 19.67 7.73
C ALA A 174 -3.04 19.82 6.27
N VAL A 175 -3.43 20.91 5.60
CA VAL A 175 -2.95 21.28 4.26
C VAL A 175 -1.46 21.63 4.28
N GLU A 176 -0.98 22.34 5.30
CA GLU A 176 0.47 22.58 5.45
C GLU A 176 1.25 21.26 5.56
N ARG A 177 0.71 20.25 6.24
CA ARG A 177 1.32 18.90 6.26
C ARG A 177 1.28 18.21 4.89
N MET A 178 0.27 18.47 4.05
CA MET A 178 0.26 18.00 2.65
C MET A 178 1.40 18.63 1.83
N HIS A 179 1.71 19.90 2.08
CA HIS A 179 2.87 20.56 1.46
C HIS A 179 4.20 19.96 1.94
N VAL A 180 4.34 19.66 3.22
CA VAL A 180 5.51 18.92 3.76
C VAL A 180 5.66 17.56 3.07
N SER A 181 4.55 16.86 2.80
CA SER A 181 4.55 15.58 2.07
C SER A 181 4.92 15.71 0.58
N GLY A 182 5.02 16.93 0.04
CA GLY A 182 5.29 17.17 -1.37
C GLY A 182 4.07 16.97 -2.27
N THR A 183 2.85 17.21 -1.75
CA THR A 183 1.62 17.09 -2.55
C THR A 183 1.61 18.14 -3.67
N SER A 184 1.51 17.70 -4.93
CA SER A 184 1.42 18.63 -6.07
C SER A 184 0.09 19.39 -6.04
N SER A 185 0.13 20.69 -6.34
CA SER A 185 -1.06 21.54 -6.48
C SER A 185 -1.98 21.12 -7.63
N SER A 186 -1.52 20.24 -8.53
CA SER A 186 -2.34 19.66 -9.59
C SER A 186 -3.47 18.76 -9.05
N TYR A 187 -3.38 18.25 -7.82
CA TYR A 187 -4.41 17.38 -7.22
C TYR A 187 -5.39 18.16 -6.34
N GLN A 188 -6.10 19.11 -6.95
CA GLN A 188 -7.01 20.01 -6.23
C GLN A 188 -8.09 19.27 -5.42
N GLY A 189 -8.62 18.16 -5.94
CA GLY A 189 -9.63 17.36 -5.23
C GLY A 189 -9.14 16.82 -3.88
N LEU A 190 -7.86 16.45 -3.76
CA LEU A 190 -7.28 16.02 -2.48
C LEU A 190 -7.19 17.19 -1.48
N TYR A 191 -6.81 18.38 -1.94
CA TYR A 191 -6.79 19.57 -1.09
C TYR A 191 -8.20 19.98 -0.66
N THR A 192 -9.20 19.88 -1.55
CA THR A 192 -10.60 20.14 -1.22
C THR A 192 -11.08 19.20 -0.12
N CYS A 193 -10.79 17.90 -0.21
CA CYS A 193 -11.17 16.94 0.84
C CYS A 193 -10.56 17.31 2.21
N ALA A 194 -9.31 17.79 2.25
CA ALA A 194 -8.68 18.24 3.48
C ALA A 194 -9.32 19.54 4.03
N LEU A 195 -9.46 20.57 3.17
CA LEU A 195 -10.00 21.89 3.55
C LEU A 195 -11.45 21.84 4.01
N GLU A 196 -12.27 20.97 3.43
CA GLU A 196 -13.69 20.81 3.77
C GLU A 196 -13.94 19.82 4.92
N SER A 197 -12.87 19.26 5.51
CA SER A 197 -13.01 18.37 6.66
C SER A 197 -13.24 19.14 7.95
N GLU A 198 -14.26 18.73 8.69
CA GLU A 198 -14.60 19.29 10.02
C GLU A 198 -14.59 18.16 11.07
N PRO A 199 -14.34 18.47 12.35
CA PRO A 199 -14.41 17.48 13.42
C PRO A 199 -15.72 16.70 13.42
N ILE A 200 -15.62 15.37 13.37
CA ILE A 200 -16.75 14.45 13.30
C ILE A 200 -17.01 13.89 14.71
N SER A 201 -18.27 13.91 15.15
CA SER A 201 -18.62 13.34 16.46
C SER A 201 -18.44 11.82 16.50
N ASP A 202 -18.09 11.29 17.68
CA ASP A 202 -17.95 9.85 17.89
C ASP A 202 -19.21 9.08 17.52
N ASP A 203 -20.41 9.63 17.79
CA ASP A 203 -21.68 9.02 17.40
C ASP A 203 -21.79 8.84 15.89
N ARG A 204 -21.38 9.84 15.09
CA ARG A 204 -21.40 9.74 13.62
C ARG A 204 -20.34 8.76 13.12
N ILE A 205 -19.15 8.75 13.71
CA ILE A 205 -18.11 7.76 13.41
C ILE A 205 -18.59 6.34 13.76
N ASN A 206 -19.36 6.20 14.84
CA ASN A 206 -19.90 4.93 15.32
C ASN A 206 -21.02 4.32 14.46
N LEU A 207 -21.57 5.07 13.50
CA LEU A 207 -22.50 4.54 12.50
C LEU A 207 -21.80 3.74 11.39
N VAL A 208 -20.49 3.94 11.20
CA VAL A 208 -19.70 3.19 10.22
C VAL A 208 -19.39 1.79 10.77
N PRO A 209 -19.63 0.71 10.01
CA PRO A 209 -19.21 -0.63 10.41
C PRO A 209 -17.71 -0.69 10.68
N ALA A 210 -17.30 -1.24 11.83
CA ALA A 210 -15.90 -1.35 12.23
C ALA A 210 -15.12 -2.49 11.53
N SER A 211 -15.68 -3.05 10.45
CA SER A 211 -15.10 -4.14 9.67
C SER A 211 -14.60 -3.59 8.36
N PHE A 212 -13.28 -3.52 8.21
CA PHE A 212 -12.62 -3.04 7.00
C PHE A 212 -11.90 -4.18 6.28
N PRO A 213 -11.93 -4.20 4.94
CA PRO A 213 -11.28 -5.26 4.17
C PRO A 213 -9.75 -5.13 4.23
N GLU A 214 -9.05 -6.26 4.26
CA GLU A 214 -7.60 -6.32 4.05
C GLU A 214 -7.24 -6.10 2.57
N VAL A 215 -8.16 -6.46 1.66
CA VAL A 215 -8.07 -6.23 0.22
C VAL A 215 -9.43 -5.75 -0.30
N SER A 216 -9.47 -4.54 -0.86
CA SER A 216 -10.57 -4.05 -1.68
C SER A 216 -10.28 -4.37 -3.15
N THR A 217 -11.00 -5.32 -3.74
CA THR A 217 -10.85 -5.70 -5.14
C THR A 217 -11.69 -4.80 -6.05
N PRO A 218 -11.10 -4.02 -6.97
CA PRO A 218 -11.83 -3.48 -8.12
C PRO A 218 -12.32 -4.60 -9.06
N GLY A 219 -13.18 -4.26 -10.03
CA GLY A 219 -13.87 -5.21 -10.91
C GLY A 219 -12.95 -6.13 -11.74
N SER A 220 -13.53 -7.03 -12.54
CA SER A 220 -12.77 -8.02 -13.33
C SER A 220 -11.70 -7.41 -14.26
N PHE A 221 -10.70 -8.19 -14.69
CA PHE A 221 -9.69 -7.76 -15.66
C PHE A 221 -10.29 -7.11 -16.93
N VAL A 222 -11.40 -7.66 -17.45
CA VAL A 222 -12.09 -7.09 -18.61
C VAL A 222 -12.63 -5.68 -18.30
N GLN A 223 -13.15 -5.47 -17.10
CA GLN A 223 -13.60 -4.15 -16.66
C GLN A 223 -12.42 -3.19 -16.53
N GLY A 224 -11.29 -3.62 -15.95
CA GLY A 224 -10.11 -2.75 -15.88
C GLY A 224 -9.58 -2.37 -17.26
N MET A 225 -9.64 -3.25 -18.26
CA MET A 225 -9.29 -2.90 -19.65
C MET A 225 -10.26 -1.87 -20.27
N VAL A 226 -11.56 -1.93 -19.91
CA VAL A 226 -12.53 -0.88 -20.27
C VAL A 226 -12.19 0.43 -19.56
N ASP A 227 -11.80 0.38 -18.29
CA ASP A 227 -11.44 1.56 -17.51
C ASP A 227 -10.15 2.22 -18.04
N ILE A 228 -9.20 1.43 -18.55
CA ILE A 228 -8.01 1.91 -19.27
C ILE A 228 -8.41 2.64 -20.54
N ASP A 229 -9.31 2.05 -21.35
CA ASP A 229 -9.79 2.67 -22.60
C ASP A 229 -10.47 4.02 -22.31
N ILE A 230 -11.31 4.07 -21.26
CA ILE A 230 -11.94 5.32 -20.79
C ILE A 230 -10.90 6.36 -20.38
N ALA A 231 -9.90 5.99 -19.57
CA ALA A 231 -8.84 6.90 -19.15
C ALA A 231 -8.03 7.43 -20.35
N VAL A 232 -7.76 6.58 -21.34
CA VAL A 232 -7.12 7.00 -22.60
C VAL A 232 -8.00 7.96 -23.40
N GLU A 233 -9.32 7.75 -23.47
CA GLU A 233 -10.24 8.70 -24.11
C GLU A 233 -10.27 10.05 -23.38
N HIS A 234 -10.31 10.05 -22.05
CA HIS A 234 -10.19 11.28 -21.25
C HIS A 234 -8.88 12.03 -21.53
N LEU A 235 -7.75 11.31 -21.59
CA LEU A 235 -6.45 11.89 -21.93
C LEU A 235 -6.41 12.47 -23.36
N LYS A 236 -7.16 11.90 -24.31
CA LYS A 236 -7.33 12.51 -25.65
C LYS A 236 -8.11 13.82 -25.58
N GLU A 237 -9.12 13.93 -24.73
CA GLU A 237 -9.85 15.18 -24.52
C GLU A 237 -8.97 16.25 -23.87
N ILE A 238 -8.19 15.86 -22.86
CA ILE A 238 -7.18 16.71 -22.21
C ILE A 238 -6.12 17.17 -23.22
N GLU A 239 -5.60 16.27 -24.06
CA GLU A 239 -4.65 16.58 -25.13
C GLU A 239 -5.24 17.62 -26.11
N LYS A 240 -6.50 17.45 -26.54
CA LYS A 240 -7.21 18.43 -27.39
C LYS A 240 -7.39 19.79 -26.71
N ALA A 241 -7.53 19.80 -25.38
CA ALA A 241 -7.58 21.02 -24.57
C ALA A 241 -6.18 21.63 -24.32
N GLY A 242 -5.13 21.08 -24.92
CA GLY A 242 -3.75 21.57 -24.77
C GLY A 242 -3.15 21.22 -23.41
N TRP A 243 -3.45 20.02 -22.90
CA TRP A 243 -2.99 19.52 -21.59
C TRP A 243 -3.46 20.37 -20.41
N LYS A 244 -4.70 20.87 -20.52
CA LYS A 244 -5.41 21.61 -19.47
C LYS A 244 -6.73 20.92 -19.18
N VAL A 245 -7.31 21.25 -18.03
CA VAL A 245 -8.68 20.85 -17.68
C VAL A 245 -9.64 21.36 -18.78
N PRO A 246 -10.35 20.47 -19.50
CA PRO A 246 -11.31 20.90 -20.51
C PRO A 246 -12.46 21.72 -19.89
N ALA A 247 -12.89 22.78 -20.57
CA ALA A 247 -13.92 23.68 -20.03
C ALA A 247 -15.28 23.01 -19.80
N ASP A 248 -15.63 22.06 -20.67
CA ASP A 248 -16.90 21.32 -20.61
C ASP A 248 -16.82 20.08 -19.69
N HIS A 249 -15.60 19.72 -19.23
CA HIS A 249 -15.33 18.56 -18.38
C HIS A 249 -14.34 18.94 -17.25
N PRO A 250 -14.79 19.71 -16.24
CA PRO A 250 -13.94 20.18 -15.15
C PRO A 250 -13.40 19.04 -14.25
N ASP A 251 -14.00 17.87 -14.33
CA ASP A 251 -13.60 16.64 -13.65
C ASP A 251 -12.37 15.96 -14.28
N LEU A 252 -12.05 16.26 -15.55
CA LEU A 252 -10.90 15.69 -16.25
C LEU A 252 -9.61 16.44 -15.93
N VAL A 253 -9.11 16.22 -14.71
CA VAL A 253 -7.85 16.77 -14.23
C VAL A 253 -6.67 16.01 -14.85
N PRO A 254 -5.76 16.67 -15.62
CA PRO A 254 -4.73 15.99 -16.40
C PRO A 254 -3.86 15.01 -15.60
N ALA A 255 -3.30 15.46 -14.47
CA ALA A 255 -2.44 14.62 -13.63
C ALA A 255 -3.22 13.44 -13.03
N ALA A 256 -4.47 13.65 -12.65
CA ALA A 256 -5.30 12.61 -12.06
C ALA A 256 -5.68 11.52 -13.07
N GLU A 257 -6.02 11.88 -14.31
CA GLU A 257 -6.33 10.90 -15.36
C GLU A 257 -5.08 10.11 -15.79
N ALA A 258 -3.91 10.76 -15.86
CA ALA A 258 -2.65 10.08 -16.13
C ALA A 258 -2.25 9.11 -14.99
N GLY A 259 -2.36 9.56 -13.74
CA GLY A 259 -2.10 8.72 -12.56
C GLY A 259 -3.09 7.56 -12.44
N LYS A 260 -4.36 7.78 -12.76
CA LYS A 260 -5.38 6.71 -12.84
C LYS A 260 -5.01 5.66 -13.88
N LEU A 261 -4.54 6.08 -15.06
CA LEU A 261 -4.09 5.16 -16.10
C LEU A 261 -2.91 4.30 -15.63
N ALA A 262 -1.92 4.91 -14.98
CA ALA A 262 -0.79 4.19 -14.40
C ALA A 262 -1.26 3.15 -13.36
N ASP A 263 -2.13 3.55 -12.43
CA ASP A 263 -2.69 2.66 -11.42
C ASP A 263 -3.44 1.46 -12.02
N LEU A 264 -4.21 1.68 -13.08
CA LEU A 264 -4.93 0.60 -13.77
C LEU A 264 -3.98 -0.44 -14.38
N TYR A 265 -2.90 0.00 -15.03
CA TYR A 265 -1.90 -0.94 -15.57
C TYR A 265 -1.24 -1.77 -14.46
N ARG A 266 -0.86 -1.12 -13.36
CA ARG A 266 -0.24 -1.80 -12.22
C ARG A 266 -1.18 -2.80 -11.56
N LEU A 267 -2.43 -2.40 -11.32
CA LEU A 267 -3.47 -3.27 -10.76
C LEU A 267 -3.72 -4.49 -11.64
N LEU A 268 -3.83 -4.31 -12.97
CA LEU A 268 -4.09 -5.42 -13.88
C LEU A 268 -2.90 -6.35 -14.10
N ASN A 269 -1.70 -5.92 -13.72
CA ASN A 269 -0.50 -6.75 -13.72
C ASN A 269 -0.32 -7.53 -12.40
N ASP A 270 -1.16 -7.29 -11.40
CA ASP A 270 -1.18 -8.03 -10.14
C ASP A 270 -1.63 -9.48 -10.36
N VAL A 271 -1.07 -10.42 -9.57
CA VAL A 271 -1.36 -11.86 -9.63
C VAL A 271 -2.86 -12.19 -9.57
N GLU A 272 -3.65 -11.41 -8.84
CA GLU A 272 -5.09 -11.65 -8.71
C GLU A 272 -5.86 -11.32 -9.99
N TYR A 273 -5.34 -10.39 -10.79
CA TYR A 273 -5.98 -9.90 -12.02
C TYR A 273 -5.30 -10.38 -13.30
N LYS A 274 -4.17 -11.09 -13.20
CA LYS A 274 -3.44 -11.64 -14.35
C LYS A 274 -4.36 -12.47 -15.24
N HIS A 275 -4.60 -11.96 -16.45
CA HIS A 275 -5.32 -12.69 -17.48
C HIS A 275 -4.40 -13.60 -18.31
N ASN A 276 -3.09 -13.34 -18.27
CA ASN A 276 -2.09 -14.04 -19.07
C ASN A 276 -0.76 -14.08 -18.32
N ASP A 277 -0.20 -15.28 -18.15
CA ASP A 277 1.07 -15.51 -17.46
C ASP A 277 2.29 -15.39 -18.39
N SER A 278 2.09 -14.99 -19.64
CA SER A 278 3.20 -14.72 -20.57
C SER A 278 4.11 -13.65 -19.99
N ILE A 279 5.39 -13.97 -19.89
CA ILE A 279 6.44 -13.04 -19.45
C ILE A 279 6.43 -11.76 -20.31
N GLU A 280 6.16 -11.91 -21.61
CA GLU A 280 6.06 -10.77 -22.53
C GLU A 280 4.83 -9.91 -22.24
N PHE A 281 3.66 -10.52 -21.96
CA PHE A 281 2.46 -9.77 -21.61
C PHE A 281 2.66 -8.96 -20.33
N VAL A 282 3.23 -9.58 -19.30
CA VAL A 282 3.54 -8.94 -18.01
C VAL A 282 4.53 -7.79 -18.19
N ALA A 283 5.55 -7.97 -19.04
CA ALA A 283 6.50 -6.92 -19.37
C ALA A 283 5.83 -5.74 -20.10
N TRP A 284 4.94 -6.01 -21.06
CA TRP A 284 4.21 -4.94 -21.78
C TRP A 284 3.27 -4.15 -20.87
N MET A 285 2.62 -4.80 -19.90
CA MET A 285 1.80 -4.11 -18.89
C MET A 285 2.66 -3.21 -17.99
N ASP A 286 3.85 -3.67 -17.60
CA ASP A 286 4.79 -2.89 -16.78
C ASP A 286 5.41 -1.71 -17.55
N GLU A 287 5.75 -1.90 -18.83
CA GLU A 287 6.20 -0.83 -19.72
C GLU A 287 5.09 0.22 -19.93
N ALA A 288 3.84 -0.22 -20.13
CA ALA A 288 2.70 0.68 -20.24
C ALA A 288 2.46 1.48 -18.95
N HIS A 289 2.53 0.82 -17.78
CA HIS A 289 2.52 1.48 -16.47
C HIS A 289 3.63 2.54 -16.39
N THR A 290 4.86 2.19 -16.72
CA THR A 290 6.03 3.10 -16.67
C THR A 290 5.81 4.33 -17.55
N HIS A 291 5.31 4.14 -18.77
CA HIS A 291 5.05 5.26 -19.68
C HIS A 291 3.90 6.15 -19.20
N SER A 292 2.86 5.59 -18.58
CA SER A 292 1.76 6.34 -17.97
C SER A 292 2.20 7.12 -16.73
N GLN A 293 3.03 6.52 -15.86
CA GLN A 293 3.62 7.22 -14.72
C GLN A 293 4.50 8.38 -15.18
N GLN A 294 5.33 8.15 -16.20
CA GLN A 294 6.16 9.22 -16.76
C GLN A 294 5.31 10.36 -17.34
N LEU A 295 4.15 10.07 -17.94
CA LEU A 295 3.23 11.11 -18.39
C LEU A 295 2.68 11.93 -17.22
N GLU A 296 2.26 11.26 -16.13
CA GLU A 296 1.81 11.94 -14.91
C GLU A 296 2.90 12.87 -14.34
N ASP A 297 4.12 12.35 -14.16
CA ASP A 297 5.25 13.10 -13.63
C ASP A 297 5.56 14.33 -14.50
N MET A 298 5.56 14.16 -15.82
CA MET A 298 5.78 15.26 -16.76
C MET A 298 4.69 16.34 -16.66
N ILE A 299 3.43 15.97 -16.42
CA ILE A 299 2.32 16.91 -16.19
C ILE A 299 2.55 17.68 -14.89
N VAL A 300 2.89 16.97 -13.82
CA VAL A 300 3.16 17.56 -12.50
C VAL A 300 4.35 18.53 -12.54
N ASP A 301 5.41 18.18 -13.28
CA ASP A 301 6.62 18.99 -13.45
C ASP A 301 6.42 20.18 -14.42
N GLY A 302 5.24 20.29 -15.05
CA GLY A 302 4.92 21.40 -15.96
C GLY A 302 5.63 21.32 -17.31
N SER A 303 5.84 20.11 -17.83
CA SER A 303 6.41 19.89 -19.16
C SER A 303 5.56 20.52 -20.27
N SER A 304 6.18 20.80 -21.43
CA SER A 304 5.46 21.43 -22.54
C SER A 304 4.43 20.48 -23.17
N ALA A 305 3.34 21.05 -23.69
CA ALA A 305 2.27 20.30 -24.34
C ALA A 305 2.79 19.37 -25.46
N GLU A 306 3.82 19.78 -26.19
CA GLU A 306 4.44 18.97 -27.25
C GLU A 306 5.15 17.73 -26.70
N LEU A 307 5.81 17.85 -25.54
CA LEU A 307 6.47 16.70 -24.89
C LEU A 307 5.44 15.75 -24.28
N LEU A 308 4.39 16.29 -23.67
CA LEU A 308 3.28 15.51 -23.13
C LEU A 308 2.57 14.69 -24.23
N SER A 309 2.26 15.33 -25.36
CA SER A 309 1.67 14.64 -26.53
C SER A 309 2.56 13.53 -27.07
N ARG A 310 3.88 13.75 -27.15
CA ARG A 310 4.82 12.69 -27.57
C ARG A 310 4.84 11.51 -26.61
N GLN A 311 4.83 11.78 -25.31
CA GLN A 311 4.77 10.71 -24.31
C GLN A 311 3.45 9.94 -24.41
N PHE A 312 2.33 10.65 -24.61
CA PHE A 312 1.03 10.01 -24.78
C PHE A 312 0.92 9.19 -26.08
N ASP A 313 1.59 9.60 -27.15
CA ASP A 313 1.70 8.79 -28.37
C ASP A 313 2.38 7.44 -28.13
N ILE A 314 3.39 7.37 -27.25
CA ILE A 314 4.04 6.10 -26.86
C ILE A 314 3.03 5.17 -26.17
N ILE A 315 2.21 5.72 -25.26
CA ILE A 315 1.16 4.95 -24.57
C ILE A 315 0.10 4.45 -25.56
N LYS A 316 -0.36 5.30 -26.49
CA LYS A 316 -1.33 4.90 -27.53
C LYS A 316 -0.77 3.79 -28.43
N ALA A 317 0.53 3.85 -28.75
CA ALA A 317 1.21 2.82 -29.52
C ALA A 317 1.28 1.49 -28.76
N SER A 318 1.65 1.50 -27.47
CA SER A 318 1.73 0.27 -26.67
C SER A 318 0.39 -0.47 -26.56
N CYS A 319 -0.73 0.26 -26.45
CA CYS A 319 -2.07 -0.32 -26.53
C CYS A 319 -2.33 -1.03 -27.86
N THR A 320 -1.91 -0.42 -28.97
CA THR A 320 -2.10 -0.96 -30.32
C THR A 320 -1.30 -2.25 -30.50
N ASP A 321 -0.04 -2.24 -30.07
CA ASP A 321 0.87 -3.38 -30.19
C ASP A 321 0.41 -4.56 -29.31
N CYS A 322 0.03 -4.28 -28.05
CA CYS A 322 -0.53 -5.28 -27.14
C CYS A 322 -1.81 -5.92 -27.70
N HIS A 323 -2.75 -5.11 -28.18
CA HIS A 323 -4.00 -5.62 -28.74
C HIS A 323 -3.78 -6.44 -30.02
N ALA A 324 -2.79 -6.11 -30.85
CA ALA A 324 -2.48 -6.88 -32.06
C ALA A 324 -2.04 -8.32 -31.77
N VAL A 325 -1.46 -8.58 -30.59
CA VAL A 325 -1.02 -9.92 -30.17
C VAL A 325 -2.07 -10.61 -29.30
N TYR A 326 -2.56 -9.93 -28.27
CA TYR A 326 -3.29 -10.57 -27.17
C TYR A 326 -4.81 -10.39 -27.21
N ARG A 327 -5.34 -9.47 -28.06
CA ARG A 327 -6.79 -9.20 -28.17
C ARG A 327 -7.37 -9.57 -29.53
N ASN A 328 -6.71 -9.14 -30.60
CA ASN A 328 -7.23 -9.18 -31.96
C ASN A 328 -6.96 -10.50 -32.69
N GLN A 329 -6.08 -11.35 -32.14
CA GLN A 329 -5.86 -12.71 -32.62
C GLN A 329 -6.87 -13.65 -31.96
N ARG A 330 -8.12 -13.57 -32.41
CA ARG A 330 -9.17 -14.57 -32.14
C ARG A 330 -9.77 -15.06 -33.45
#